data_AF-A0AAU1XL08-F1
#
_entry.id   AF-A0AAU1XL08-F1
#
_cell.length_a   1.000
_cell.length_b   1.000
_cell.length_c   1.000
_cell.angle_alpha   90.00
_cell.angle_beta   90.00
_cell.angle_gamma   90.00
#
_symmetry.space_group_name_H-M   'P 1'
#
loop_
_entity.id
_entity.type
_entity.pdbx_description
1 polymer ?
#
loop_
_entity_poly.entity_id
_entity_poly.type
_entity_poly.pdbx_seq_one_letter_code
_entity_poly.pdbx_strand_id
1 'polypeptide(L)' 'MEFVVGDMAITTVGTDGDDRAIEFLVRAEGAAEEGHFAIFREHDAGWESARITIAAESAAIPVAAVEWAVEFAREYL' A
#
# COMPACT_ATOMS: atom_id res chain seq x y z
N MET A 1 9.52 -4.44 2.88
CA MET A 1 9.00 -5.18 4.06
C MET A 1 7.76 -5.92 3.61
N GLU A 2 7.56 -7.16 4.01
CA GLU A 2 6.39 -7.96 3.60
C GLU A 2 5.57 -8.33 4.84
N PHE A 3 4.25 -8.21 4.74
CA PHE A 3 3.30 -8.68 5.74
C PHE A 3 2.13 -9.41 5.08
N VAL A 4 1.66 -10.46 5.75
CA VAL A 4 0.57 -11.31 5.26
C VAL A 4 -0.69 -11.00 6.05
N VAL A 5 -1.78 -10.74 5.33
CA VAL A 5 -3.09 -10.41 5.90
C VAL A 5 -4.12 -11.37 5.29
N GLY A 6 -4.62 -12.31 6.08
CA GLY A 6 -5.48 -13.37 5.54
C GLY A 6 -4.75 -14.11 4.41
N ASP A 7 -5.36 -14.14 3.23
CA ASP A 7 -4.84 -14.86 2.04
C ASP A 7 -4.12 -13.92 1.06
N MET A 8 -3.55 -12.80 1.51
CA MET A 8 -2.80 -11.87 0.65
C MET A 8 -1.50 -11.41 1.31
N ALA A 9 -0.46 -11.27 0.49
CA ALA A 9 0.82 -10.69 0.86
C ALA A 9 0.88 -9.23 0.38
N ILE A 10 1.30 -8.33 1.26
CA ILE A 10 1.47 -6.89 1.00
C ILE A 10 2.94 -6.56 1.22
N THR A 11 3.59 -6.05 0.18
CA THR A 11 5.02 -5.75 0.19
C THR A 11 5.25 -4.27 -0.04
N THR A 12 6.00 -3.63 0.85
CA THR A 12 6.52 -2.28 0.61
C THR A 12 7.65 -2.35 -0.42
N VAL A 13 7.49 -1.62 -1.53
CA VAL A 13 8.41 -1.60 -2.67
C VAL A 13 9.43 -0.47 -2.51
N GLY A 14 8.99 0.69 -2.03
CA GLY A 14 9.85 1.84 -1.79
C GLY A 14 9.17 2.96 -1.01
N THR A 15 9.97 3.86 -0.46
CA THR A 15 9.53 5.13 0.12
C THR A 15 10.27 6.30 -0.54
N ASP A 16 9.68 7.49 -0.56
CA ASP A 16 10.29 8.69 -1.15
C ASP A 16 11.39 9.34 -0.29
N GLY A 17 11.88 8.64 0.75
CA GLY A 17 12.95 9.09 1.64
C GLY A 17 12.51 10.10 2.72
N ASP A 18 11.40 10.81 2.49
CA ASP A 18 10.74 11.69 3.46
C ASP A 18 9.49 11.03 4.08
N ASP A 19 9.26 9.75 3.79
CA ASP A 19 8.10 8.97 4.24
C ASP A 19 6.77 9.69 3.98
N ARG A 20 6.65 10.32 2.80
CA ARG A 20 5.42 10.97 2.33
C ARG A 20 4.75 10.18 1.23
N ALA A 21 5.52 9.34 0.53
CA ALA A 21 5.00 8.39 -0.42
C ALA A 21 5.53 6.99 -0.11
N ILE A 22 4.63 6.01 -0.16
CA ILE A 22 4.97 4.60 0.02
C ILE A 22 4.28 3.82 -1.09
N GLU A 23 5.06 2.95 -1.72
CA GLU A 23 4.60 2.08 -2.79
C GLU A 23 4.42 0.65 -2.27
N PHE A 24 3.31 0.04 -2.66
CA PHE A 24 2.89 -1.28 -2.21
C PHE A 24 2.56 -2.18 -3.38
N LEU A 25 3.03 -3.41 -3.28
CA LEU A 25 2.66 -4.51 -4.15
C LEU A 25 1.80 -5.51 -3.36
N VAL A 26 0.68 -5.90 -3.93
CA VAL A 26 -0.28 -6.83 -3.33
C VAL A 26 -0.37 -8.08 -4.20
N ARG A 27 -0.16 -9.23 -3.57
CA ARG A 27 -0.36 -10.53 -4.20
C ARG A 27 -1.38 -11.32 -3.39
N ALA A 28 -2.57 -11.50 -3.94
CA ALA A 28 -3.59 -12.39 -3.38
C ALA A 28 -3.27 -13.84 -3.71
N GLU A 29 -3.61 -14.76 -2.82
CA GLU A 29 -3.45 -16.20 -3.03
C GLU A 29 -4.27 -16.65 -4.26
N GLY A 30 -3.61 -17.35 -5.17
CA GLY A 30 -4.22 -17.82 -6.41
C GLY A 30 -4.38 -16.75 -7.51
N ALA A 31 -3.99 -15.49 -7.26
CA ALA A 31 -3.94 -14.46 -8.29
C ALA A 31 -2.63 -14.57 -9.11
N ALA A 32 -2.76 -14.52 -10.44
CA ALA A 32 -1.62 -14.54 -11.35
C ALA A 32 -0.97 -13.16 -11.54
N GLU A 33 -1.72 -12.10 -11.28
CA GLU A 33 -1.30 -10.71 -11.45
C GLU A 33 -1.26 -9.98 -10.11
N GLU A 34 -0.43 -8.95 -10.03
CA GLU A 34 -0.16 -8.20 -8.81
C GLU A 34 -0.88 -6.85 -8.84
N GLY A 35 -1.45 -6.48 -7.70
CA GLY A 35 -2.01 -5.16 -7.50
C GLY A 35 -0.88 -4.19 -7.12
N HIS A 36 -0.86 -3.00 -7.72
CA HIS A 36 0.16 -2.00 -7.43
C HIS A 36 -0.48 -0.65 -7.09
N PHE A 37 -0.14 -0.12 -5.91
CA PHE A 37 -0.63 1.19 -5.51
C PHE A 37 0.37 1.92 -4.64
N ALA A 38 0.18 3.23 -4.57
CA ALA A 38 0.94 4.10 -3.70
C ALA A 38 -0.01 4.98 -2.88
N ILE A 39 0.39 5.25 -1.64
CA ILE A 39 -0.27 6.23 -0.78
C ILE A 39 0.64 7.46 -0.64
N PHE A 40 0.03 8.64 -0.64
CA PHE A 40 0.72 9.92 -0.57
C PHE A 40 0.07 10.76 0.53
N ARG A 41 0.86 11.25 1.50
CA ARG A 41 0.40 12.24 2.47
C ARG A 41 1.00 13.62 2.18
N GLU A 42 0.25 14.66 2.50
CA GLU A 42 0.78 16.03 2.53
C GLU A 42 1.73 16.21 3.72
N HIS A 43 2.56 17.24 3.65
CA HIS A 43 3.44 17.59 4.78
C HIS A 43 2.60 17.95 6.01
N ASP A 44 3.02 17.48 7.18
CA ASP A 44 2.34 17.65 8.48
C ASP A 44 0.91 17.05 8.57
N ALA A 45 0.47 16.27 7.58
CA ALA A 45 -0.82 15.59 7.59
C ALA A 45 -0.70 14.12 8.04
N GLY A 46 -1.75 13.62 8.70
CA GLY A 46 -1.87 12.20 9.05
C GLY A 46 -2.14 11.32 7.84
N TRP A 47 -1.83 10.03 7.95
CA TRP A 47 -2.04 9.03 6.89
C TRP A 47 -3.52 8.78 6.56
N GLU A 48 -4.43 9.13 7.46
CA GLU A 48 -5.89 9.06 7.26
C GLU A 48 -6.37 10.00 6.15
N SER A 49 -5.60 11.04 5.86
CA SER A 49 -5.86 11.99 4.78
C SER A 49 -5.08 11.69 3.50
N ALA A 50 -4.35 10.57 3.46
CA ALA A 50 -3.52 10.23 2.33
C ALA A 50 -4.34 10.00 1.05
N ARG A 51 -3.80 10.47 -0.07
CA ARG A 51 -4.31 10.19 -1.40
C ARG A 51 -3.74 8.86 -1.88
N ILE A 52 -4.59 8.05 -2.51
CA ILE A 52 -4.18 6.78 -3.11
C ILE A 52 -4.07 6.95 -4.63
N THR A 53 -3.04 6.35 -5.22
CA THR A 53 -2.93 6.16 -6.67
C THR A 53 -2.77 4.68 -6.97
N ILE A 54 -3.51 4.18 -7.95
CA ILE A 54 -3.41 2.80 -8.44
C ILE A 54 -2.87 2.88 -9.87
N ALA A 55 -1.83 2.10 -10.18
CA ALA A 55 -1.28 2.10 -11.53
C ALA A 55 -2.29 1.48 -12.51
N ALA A 56 -2.40 1.99 -13.73
CA ALA A 56 -3.45 1.59 -14.67
C ALA A 56 -3.36 0.12 -15.09
N GLU A 57 -2.16 -0.43 -15.03
CA GLU A 57 -1.80 -1.83 -15.30
C GLU A 57 -2.00 -2.76 -14.09
N SER A 58 -2.41 -2.22 -12.94
CA SER A 58 -2.57 -3.02 -11.72
C SER A 58 -3.72 -3.98 -11.81
N ALA A 59 -3.53 -5.18 -11.25
CA ALA A 59 -4.63 -6.08 -10.96
C ALA A 59 -5.58 -5.48 -9.91
N ALA A 60 -6.72 -6.15 -9.70
CA ALA A 60 -7.66 -5.77 -8.65
C ALA A 60 -6.99 -5.77 -7.27
N ILE A 61 -7.07 -4.65 -6.57
CA ILE A 61 -6.53 -4.51 -5.21
C ILE A 61 -7.70 -4.64 -4.22
N PRO A 62 -7.67 -5.64 -3.31
CA PRO A 62 -8.66 -5.73 -2.24
C PRO A 62 -8.62 -4.48 -1.36
N VAL A 63 -9.78 -3.94 -0.99
CA VAL A 63 -9.88 -2.76 -0.10
C VAL A 63 -9.16 -3.01 1.23
N ALA A 64 -9.26 -4.23 1.77
CA ALA A 64 -8.55 -4.61 2.99
C ALA A 64 -7.01 -4.45 2.86
N ALA A 65 -6.43 -4.63 1.68
CA ALA A 65 -5.00 -4.42 1.49
C ALA A 65 -4.62 -2.94 1.65
N VAL A 66 -5.48 -2.05 1.15
CA VAL A 66 -5.31 -0.59 1.29
C VAL A 66 -5.47 -0.17 2.75
N GLU A 67 -6.49 -0.69 3.46
CA GLU A 67 -6.70 -0.40 4.89
C GLU A 67 -5.48 -0.80 5.72
N TRP A 68 -4.96 -2.01 5.53
CA TRP A 68 -3.77 -2.47 6.24
C TRP A 68 -2.51 -1.69 5.87
N ALA A 69 -2.35 -1.26 4.62
CA ALA A 69 -1.23 -0.41 4.23
C ALA A 69 -1.27 0.97 4.92
N VAL A 70 -2.45 1.56 5.10
CA VAL A 70 -2.63 2.82 5.84
C VAL A 70 -2.33 2.62 7.33
N GLU A 71 -2.82 1.53 7.92
CA GLU A 71 -2.53 1.19 9.32
C GLU A 71 -1.03 0.95 9.56
N PHE A 72 -0.37 0.23 8.65
CA PHE A 72 1.08 0.06 8.66
C PHE A 72 1.80 1.42 8.60
N ALA A 73 1.42 2.28 7.68
CA ALA A 73 2.03 3.60 7.57
C ALA A 73 1.86 4.40 8.86
N ARG A 74 0.69 4.35 9.50
CA ARG A 74 0.43 5.04 10.78
C ARG A 74 1.29 4.54 11.94
N GLU A 75 1.56 3.24 12.01
CA GLU A 75 2.30 2.65 13.14
C GLU A 75 3.82 2.76 12.98
N TYR A 76 4.32 2.78 11.75
CA TYR A 76 5.75 2.61 11.48
C TYR A 76 6.41 3.80 10.77
N LEU A 77 5.67 4.85 10.35
CA LEU A 77 6.17 6.01 9.57
C LEU A 77 5.47 7.35 9.90
#